data_AF-A0A0M2DUB3-F1
#
_entry.id   AF-A0A0M2DUB3-F1
#
_cell.length_a   1.000
_cell.length_b   1.000
_cell.length_c   1.000
_cell.angle_alpha   90.00
_cell.angle_beta   90.00
_cell.angle_gamma   90.00
#
_symmetry.space_group_name_H-M   'P 1'
#
loop_
_entity.id
_entity.type
_entity.pdbx_description
1 polymer ?
#
loop_
_entity_poly.entity_id
_entity_poly.type
_entity_poly.pdbx_seq_one_letter_code
_entity_poly.pdbx_strand_id
1 'polypeptide(L)'
;MSDKQLQGEWVGSVAGSEGTALMVLGPHPEWQGNVKGSVSRLGSNHPMVGDVNEGTVTLEESADGSRITGTWLGEVVKGSCGTEIHGSYQEGENVPPRAFIMRKAQP
;
A
#
# COMPACT_ATOMS: atom_id res chain seq x y z
N MET A 1 1.99 10.14 -10.31
CA MET A 1 0.73 9.57 -9.79
C MET A 1 0.12 10.59 -8.85
N SER A 2 -1.21 10.74 -8.82
CA SER A 2 -1.95 11.52 -7.82
C SER A 2 -2.66 10.62 -6.80
N ASP A 3 -3.17 11.22 -5.73
CA ASP A 3 -4.03 10.57 -4.73
C ASP A 3 -5.23 9.85 -5.38
N LYS A 4 -5.87 10.49 -6.35
CA LYS A 4 -6.96 9.87 -7.13
C LYS A 4 -6.51 8.66 -7.94
N GLN A 5 -5.27 8.66 -8.45
CA GLN A 5 -4.72 7.51 -9.17
C GLN A 5 -4.34 6.37 -8.22
N LEU A 6 -4.00 6.66 -6.97
CA LEU A 6 -3.72 5.67 -5.94
C LEU A 6 -5.00 4.97 -5.44
N GLN A 7 -6.18 5.59 -5.57
CA GLN A 7 -7.46 4.96 -5.26
C GLN A 7 -7.77 3.78 -6.20
N GLY A 8 -8.50 2.78 -5.68
CA GLY A 8 -8.93 1.58 -6.39
C GLY A 8 -8.49 0.29 -5.69
N GLU A 9 -8.62 -0.80 -6.43
CA GLU A 9 -8.19 -2.13 -5.99
C GLU A 9 -6.77 -2.42 -6.46
N TRP A 10 -5.94 -2.95 -5.56
CA TRP A 10 -4.56 -3.31 -5.81
C TRP A 10 -4.26 -4.72 -5.37
N VAL A 11 -3.35 -5.35 -6.11
CA VAL A 11 -2.84 -6.68 -5.87
C VAL A 11 -1.34 -6.54 -5.57
N GLY A 12 -0.96 -6.85 -4.34
CA GLY A 12 0.40 -6.76 -3.82
C GLY A 12 1.03 -8.12 -3.58
N SER A 13 2.33 -8.26 -3.83
CA SER A 13 3.15 -9.38 -3.39
C SER A 13 4.35 -8.87 -2.60
N VAL A 14 4.70 -9.56 -1.51
CA VAL A 14 5.87 -9.26 -0.68
C VAL A 14 6.83 -10.44 -0.78
N ALA A 15 8.10 -10.17 -1.05
CA ALA A 15 9.13 -11.19 -1.16
C ALA A 15 9.22 -12.04 0.12
N GLY A 16 9.14 -13.36 -0.02
CA GLY A 16 9.20 -14.30 1.11
C GLY A 16 7.89 -14.44 1.90
N SER A 17 6.82 -13.75 1.54
CA SER A 17 5.48 -14.01 2.09
C SER A 17 4.71 -14.99 1.21
N GLU A 18 3.98 -15.92 1.83
CA GLU A 18 3.06 -16.78 1.10
C GLU A 18 1.75 -16.03 0.81
N GLY A 19 1.38 -15.94 -0.47
CA GLY A 19 0.11 -15.35 -0.91
C GLY A 19 0.19 -13.87 -1.30
N THR A 20 -0.98 -13.36 -1.64
CA THR A 20 -1.18 -12.03 -2.22
C THR A 20 -1.87 -11.12 -1.21
N ALA A 21 -1.45 -9.87 -1.13
CA ALA A 21 -2.15 -8.81 -0.41
C ALA A 21 -3.15 -8.13 -1.35
N LEU A 22 -4.41 -8.04 -0.96
CA LEU A 22 -5.43 -7.30 -1.69
C LEU A 22 -5.71 -5.99 -0.96
N MET A 23 -5.55 -4.86 -1.63
CA MET A 23 -5.79 -3.55 -1.03
C MET A 23 -6.94 -2.86 -1.73
N VAL A 24 -7.83 -2.23 -0.95
CA VAL A 24 -8.92 -1.41 -1.47
C VAL A 24 -8.77 -0.02 -0.88
N LEU A 25 -8.44 0.96 -1.73
CA LEU A 25 -8.12 2.32 -1.32
C LEU A 25 -9.15 3.31 -1.88
N GLY A 26 -9.71 4.14 -1.00
CA GLY A 26 -10.60 5.25 -1.35
C GLY A 26 -10.09 6.58 -0.81
N PRO A 27 -10.83 7.69 -1.04
CA PRO A 27 -10.44 8.98 -0.48
C PRO A 27 -10.46 8.95 1.05
N HIS A 28 -9.48 9.59 1.70
CA HIS A 28 -9.52 9.78 3.15
C HIS A 28 -10.63 10.78 3.51
N PRO A 29 -11.53 10.47 4.46
CA PRO A 29 -12.69 11.32 4.76
C PRO A 29 -12.32 12.68 5.36
N GLU A 30 -11.16 12.78 6.01
CA GLU A 30 -10.73 13.95 6.77
C GLU A 30 -9.49 14.66 6.19
N TRP A 31 -8.69 13.98 5.36
CA TRP A 31 -7.36 14.45 4.94
C TRP A 31 -7.28 14.47 3.42
N GLN A 32 -7.44 15.66 2.83
CA GLN A 32 -7.35 15.82 1.38
C GLN A 32 -5.96 15.45 0.87
N GLY A 33 -5.89 14.76 -0.26
CA GLY A 33 -4.63 14.25 -0.82
C GLY A 33 -4.21 12.88 -0.28
N ASN A 34 -4.93 12.34 0.71
CA ASN A 34 -4.63 11.03 1.28
C ASN A 34 -5.70 10.01 0.91
N VAL A 35 -5.33 8.73 1.00
CA VAL A 35 -6.22 7.59 0.86
C VAL A 35 -6.48 6.91 2.20
N LYS A 36 -7.63 6.25 2.30
CA LYS A 36 -7.99 5.35 3.39
C LYS A 36 -8.57 4.07 2.81
N GLY A 37 -8.31 2.95 3.46
CA GLY A 37 -8.74 1.66 2.96
C GLY A 37 -8.39 0.52 3.89
N SER A 38 -8.21 -0.65 3.30
CA SER A 38 -7.72 -1.82 4.01
C SER A 38 -6.81 -2.68 3.13
N VAL A 39 -6.00 -3.51 3.79
CA VAL A 39 -5.21 -4.57 3.19
C VAL A 39 -5.67 -5.91 3.75
N SER A 40 -6.04 -6.83 2.86
CA SER A 40 -6.44 -8.19 3.19
C SER A 40 -5.35 -9.17 2.77
N ARG A 41 -5.02 -10.10 3.67
CA ARG A 41 -4.15 -11.27 3.42
C ARG A 41 -4.89 -12.52 3.92
N LEU A 42 -4.30 -13.71 3.71
CA LEU A 42 -4.93 -14.95 4.16
C LEU A 42 -5.19 -14.90 5.68
N GLY A 43 -6.48 -14.81 6.05
CA GLY A 43 -6.92 -14.79 7.45
C GLY A 43 -6.83 -13.45 8.17
N SER A 44 -6.44 -12.35 7.50
CA SER A 44 -6.40 -11.02 8.13
C SER A 44 -6.87 -9.90 7.19
N ASN A 45 -7.44 -8.86 7.80
CA ASN A 45 -7.80 -7.61 7.12
C ASN A 45 -7.52 -6.45 8.06
N HIS A 46 -6.69 -5.51 7.62
CA HIS A 46 -6.21 -4.41 8.46
C HIS A 46 -6.47 -3.06 7.78
N PRO A 47 -6.91 -2.03 8.54
CA PRO A 47 -7.04 -0.68 8.01
C PRO A 47 -5.70 -0.16 7.51
N MET A 48 -5.77 0.68 6.48
CA MET A 48 -4.63 1.30 5.83
C MET A 48 -4.91 2.77 5.52
N VAL A 49 -3.90 3.61 5.66
CA VAL A 49 -3.91 5.01 5.22
C VAL A 49 -2.65 5.28 4.42
N GLY A 50 -2.65 6.33 3.61
CA GLY A 50 -1.43 6.72 2.93
C GLY A 50 -1.59 7.87 1.97
N ASP A 51 -0.51 8.19 1.28
CA ASP A 51 -0.41 9.32 0.37
C ASP A 51 0.55 9.01 -0.78
N VAL A 52 0.59 9.94 -1.72
CA VAL A 52 1.60 9.97 -2.78
C VAL A 52 2.16 11.38 -2.90
N ASN A 53 3.49 11.47 -2.92
CA ASN A 53 4.21 12.72 -3.11
C ASN A 53 5.31 12.51 -4.17
N GLU A 54 5.28 13.29 -5.24
CA GLU A 54 6.26 13.26 -6.33
C GLU A 54 6.56 11.87 -6.95
N GLY A 55 5.66 10.89 -6.77
CA GLY A 55 5.84 9.51 -7.27
C GLY A 55 6.23 8.50 -6.19
N THR A 56 6.64 8.97 -5.02
CA THR A 56 6.81 8.17 -3.81
C THR A 56 5.45 7.91 -3.18
N VAL A 57 5.17 6.65 -2.86
CA VAL A 57 3.93 6.18 -2.22
C VAL A 57 4.27 5.65 -0.85
N THR A 58 3.53 6.13 0.16
CA THR A 58 3.58 5.61 1.52
C THR A 58 2.21 5.06 1.88
N LEU A 59 2.12 3.79 2.25
CA LEU A 59 0.91 3.19 2.83
C LEU A 59 1.25 2.57 4.19
N GLU A 60 0.47 2.91 5.20
CA GLU A 60 0.65 2.47 6.58
C GLU A 60 -0.53 1.60 7.00
N GLU A 61 -0.22 0.40 7.45
CA GLU A 61 -1.14 -0.60 7.95
C GLU A 61 -1.18 -0.59 9.47
N SER A 62 -2.38 -0.77 10.04
CA SER A 62 -2.56 -0.88 11.49
C SER A 62 -3.33 -2.13 11.86
N ALA A 63 -2.65 -3.14 12.39
CA ALA A 63 -3.30 -4.39 12.79
C ALA A 63 -4.11 -4.27 14.10
N ASP A 64 -3.75 -3.32 14.97
CA ASP A 64 -4.41 -3.05 16.25
C ASP A 64 -5.31 -1.79 16.23
N GLY A 65 -5.39 -1.11 15.09
CA GLY A 65 -6.15 0.13 14.91
C GLY A 65 -5.57 1.37 15.60
N SER A 66 -4.39 1.25 16.24
CA SER A 66 -3.77 2.34 17.02
C SER A 66 -2.32 2.60 16.67
N ARG A 67 -1.58 1.61 16.17
CA ARG A 67 -0.16 1.71 15.84
C ARG A 67 0.08 1.30 14.39
N ILE A 68 1.14 1.81 13.80
CA ILE A 68 1.64 1.33 12.51
C ILE A 68 2.30 -0.03 12.77
N THR A 69 1.78 -1.07 12.15
CA THR A 69 2.32 -2.43 12.22
C THR A 69 3.02 -2.84 10.93
N GLY A 70 2.76 -2.12 9.83
CA GLY A 70 3.44 -2.30 8.56
C GLY A 70 3.50 -1.02 7.75
N THR A 71 4.64 -0.75 7.11
CA THR A 71 4.81 0.39 6.19
C THR A 71 5.21 -0.11 4.82
N TRP A 72 4.47 0.27 3.80
CA TRP A 72 4.78 0.06 2.39
C TRP A 72 5.32 1.38 1.84
N LEU A 73 6.62 1.42 1.58
CA LEU A 73 7.28 2.58 0.98
C LEU A 73 7.78 2.20 -0.41
N GLY A 74 7.28 2.87 -1.44
CA GLY A 74 7.63 2.52 -2.82
C GLY A 74 7.55 3.67 -3.80
N GLU A 75 8.02 3.40 -5.01
CA GLU A 75 8.04 4.34 -6.12
C GLU A 75 7.15 3.84 -7.25
N VAL A 76 6.42 4.78 -7.86
CA VAL A 76 5.63 4.48 -9.06
C VAL A 76 6.57 4.14 -10.21
N VAL A 77 6.36 2.97 -10.81
CA VAL A 77 7.17 2.51 -11.94
C VAL A 77 6.96 3.44 -13.14
N LYS A 78 8.04 4.01 -13.66
CA LYS A 78 8.01 4.88 -14.84
C LYS A 78 7.40 4.15 -16.04
N GLY A 79 6.45 4.79 -16.71
CA GLY A 79 5.75 4.22 -17.87
C GLY A 79 4.56 3.31 -17.53
N SER A 80 4.29 3.02 -16.25
CA SER A 80 3.13 2.22 -15.83
C SER A 80 1.80 2.98 -15.85
N CYS A 81 1.81 4.28 -16.17
CA CYS A 81 0.65 5.17 -16.01
C CYS A 81 0.08 5.21 -14.58
N GLY A 82 0.90 4.89 -13.57
CA GLY A 82 0.46 4.85 -12.18
C GLY A 82 -0.32 3.59 -11.83
N THR A 83 -0.04 2.47 -12.47
CA THR A 83 -0.69 1.18 -12.20
C THR A 83 0.26 0.15 -11.56
N GLU A 84 1.54 0.49 -11.38
CA GLU A 84 2.53 -0.38 -10.75
C GLU A 84 3.46 0.42 -9.82
N ILE A 85 3.67 -0.09 -8.61
CA ILE A 85 4.51 0.48 -7.56
C ILE A 85 5.43 -0.61 -7.03
N HIS A 86 6.74 -0.31 -6.94
CA HIS A 86 7.74 -1.21 -6.36
C HIS A 86 8.37 -0.56 -5.14
N GLY A 87 8.72 -1.36 -4.12
CA GLY A 87 9.31 -0.77 -2.92
C GLY A 87 9.68 -1.78 -1.85
N SER A 88 9.74 -1.30 -0.62
CA SER A 88 10.02 -2.08 0.58
C SER A 88 8.82 -2.07 1.54
N TYR A 89 8.45 -3.26 2.00
CA TYR A 89 7.52 -3.48 3.08
C TYR A 89 8.29 -3.72 4.38
N GLN A 90 8.05 -2.87 5.37
CA GLN A 90 8.65 -2.89 6.69
C GLN A 90 7.62 -3.39 7.71
N GLU A 91 7.86 -4.54 8.34
CA GLU A 91 6.95 -5.16 9.32
C GLU A 91 7.50 -4.96 10.74
N GLY A 92 7.14 -3.86 11.39
CA GLY A 92 7.73 -3.45 12.67
C GLY A 92 9.23 -3.10 12.57
N GLU A 93 9.85 -2.63 13.64
CA GLU A 93 11.20 -2.04 13.58
C GLU A 93 12.35 -3.06 13.50
N ASN A 94 12.13 -4.31 13.93
CA ASN A 94 13.19 -5.32 14.07
C ASN A 94 13.20 -6.39 12.97
N VAL A 95 12.32 -6.27 11.96
CA VAL A 95 12.28 -7.19 10.82
C VAL A 95 12.99 -6.53 9.64
N PRO A 96 13.86 -7.22 8.89
CA PRO A 96 14.44 -6.63 7.69
C PRO A 96 13.35 -6.25 6.66
N PRO A 97 13.45 -5.09 5.99
CA PRO A 97 12.51 -4.73 4.95
C PRO A 97 12.53 -5.75 3.80
N ARG A 98 11.35 -6.05 3.25
CA ARG A 98 11.17 -7.00 2.16
C ARG A 98 10.70 -6.28 0.91
N ALA A 99 11.21 -6.66 -0.26
CA ALA A 99 10.73 -6.09 -1.51
C ALA A 99 9.25 -6.38 -1.72
N PHE A 100 8.49 -5.41 -2.25
CA PHE A 100 7.13 -5.63 -2.71
C PHE A 100 6.91 -5.13 -4.13
N ILE A 101 5.92 -5.73 -4.79
CA ILE A 101 5.34 -5.24 -6.04
C ILE A 101 3.84 -5.09 -5.81
N MET A 102 3.29 -3.95 -6.20
CA MET A 102 1.85 -3.67 -6.12
C MET A 102 1.35 -3.24 -7.50
N ARG A 103 0.28 -3.90 -7.99
CA ARG A 103 -0.32 -3.64 -9.29
C ARG A 103 -1.80 -3.36 -9.16
N LYS A 104 -2.32 -2.41 -9.92
CA LYS A 104 -3.75 -2.09 -9.93
C LYS A 104 -4.52 -3.27 -10.53
N ALA A 105 -5.60 -3.71 -9.87
CA ALA A 105 -6.37 -4.87 -10.29
C ALA A 105 -7.15 -4.61 -11.60
N GLN A 106 -7.53 -3.35 -11.82
CA GLN A 106 -8.18 -2.88 -13.04
C GLN A 106 -7.50 -1.56 -13.48
N PRO A 107 -7.18 -1.40 -14.79
CA PRO A 107 -6.61 -0.16 -15.34
C PRO A 107 -7.53 1.05 -15.20
#